data_AF-N0BLG7-F1
#
_entry.id   AF-N0BLG7-F1
#
_cell.length_a   1.000
_cell.length_b   1.000
_cell.length_c   1.000
_cell.angle_alpha   90.00
_cell.angle_beta   90.00
_cell.angle_gamma   90.00
#
_symmetry.space_group_name_H-M   'P 1'
#
loop_
_entity.id
_entity.type
_entity.pdbx_description
1 polymer ?
#
loop_
_entity_poly.entity_id
_entity_poly.type
_entity_poly.pdbx_seq_one_letter_code
_entity_poly.pdbx_strand_id
1 'polypeptide(L)'
;MSGNETEINDFHEFITKVVNPKLNNVIGLLYSYGGTERQIYRVNYALVKHSSSEAHLAREIEEWRNEIYQKYSNRDLESIKDDFIKDYYNLFKYLHERLQRLNSNLAKVIFETLYGLGENLEEQLNGDKTFFSVYNLVTEMNRKLGELHDRVISLEKSSKSLFKKGLVLGFIAGVLVMGILIYELFL
;
A
#
# COMPACT_ATOMS: atom_id res chain seq x y z
N MET A 1 -13.95 22.42 -25.40
CA MET A 1 -14.90 22.66 -24.29
C MET A 1 -14.04 22.79 -23.04
N SER A 2 -13.71 24.02 -22.64
CA SER A 2 -12.97 24.28 -21.41
C SER A 2 -13.91 24.01 -20.24
N GLY A 3 -13.69 22.90 -19.54
CA GLY A 3 -14.29 22.72 -18.23
C GLY A 3 -13.74 23.83 -17.33
N ASN A 4 -14.63 24.63 -16.74
CA ASN A 4 -14.28 25.51 -15.64
C ASN A 4 -13.81 24.61 -14.49
N GLU A 5 -12.52 24.29 -14.46
CA GLU A 5 -11.86 23.87 -13.24
C GLU A 5 -11.88 25.10 -12.32
N THR A 6 -12.74 25.05 -11.31
CA THR A 6 -12.79 26.04 -10.24
C THR A 6 -11.37 26.15 -9.68
N GLU A 7 -10.71 27.28 -9.95
CA GLU A 7 -9.39 27.60 -9.43
C GLU A 7 -9.49 27.57 -7.90
N ILE A 8 -8.93 26.53 -7.28
CA ILE A 8 -8.98 26.36 -5.83
C ILE A 8 -7.95 27.33 -5.24
N ASN A 9 -8.40 28.55 -4.96
CA ASN A 9 -7.52 29.63 -4.49
C ASN A 9 -7.44 29.71 -2.96
N ASP A 10 -8.27 28.94 -2.23
CA ASP A 10 -8.32 28.94 -0.77
C ASP A 10 -8.05 27.54 -0.19
N PHE A 11 -7.19 27.48 0.82
CA PHE A 11 -6.87 26.27 1.56
C PHE A 11 -8.11 25.61 2.18
N HIS A 12 -9.06 26.39 2.69
CA HIS A 12 -10.28 25.82 3.27
C HIS A 12 -11.11 25.07 2.23
N GLU A 13 -11.26 25.65 1.04
CA GLU A 13 -11.95 25.04 -0.09
C GLU A 13 -11.21 23.78 -0.57
N PHE A 14 -9.88 23.85 -0.68
CA PHE A 14 -9.02 22.73 -1.04
C PHE A 14 -9.20 21.54 -0.09
N ILE A 15 -9.11 21.78 1.21
CA ILE A 15 -9.27 20.73 2.21
C ILE A 15 -10.66 20.11 2.15
N THR A 16 -11.69 20.95 2.02
CA THR A 16 -13.08 20.49 2.07
C THR A 16 -13.49 19.72 0.84
N LYS A 17 -13.03 20.13 -0.35
CA LYS A 17 -13.44 19.53 -1.63
C LYS A 17 -12.53 18.40 -2.11
N VAL A 18 -11.24 18.46 -1.81
CA VAL A 18 -10.24 17.53 -2.37
C VAL A 18 -9.81 16.51 -1.32
N VAL A 19 -9.36 16.97 -0.16
CA VAL A 19 -8.71 16.13 0.86
C VAL A 19 -9.75 15.36 1.69
N ASN A 20 -10.69 16.08 2.29
CA ASN A 20 -11.63 15.52 3.26
C ASN A 20 -12.50 14.38 2.70
N PRO A 21 -13.04 14.42 1.47
CA PRO A 21 -13.85 13.34 0.96
C PRO A 21 -13.08 12.01 0.87
N LYS A 22 -11.81 12.06 0.47
CA LYS A 22 -10.95 10.88 0.36
C LYS A 22 -10.54 10.36 1.73
N LEU A 23 -10.15 11.24 2.66
CA LEU A 23 -9.82 10.84 4.03
C LEU A 23 -11.03 10.26 4.77
N ASN A 24 -12.21 10.85 4.61
CA ASN A 24 -13.45 10.34 5.21
C ASN A 24 -13.81 8.94 4.69
N ASN A 25 -13.59 8.67 3.40
CA ASN A 25 -13.75 7.33 2.86
C ASN A 25 -12.81 6.32 3.55
N VAL A 26 -11.52 6.67 3.67
CA VAL A 26 -10.52 5.82 4.35
C VAL A 26 -10.89 5.58 5.82
N ILE A 27 -11.26 6.63 6.55
CA ILE A 27 -11.73 6.55 7.94
C ILE A 27 -12.94 5.62 8.03
N GLY A 28 -13.91 5.76 7.13
CA GLY A 28 -15.10 4.90 7.06
C GLY A 28 -14.75 3.44 6.83
N LEU A 29 -13.84 3.15 5.90
CA LEU A 29 -13.33 1.80 5.65
C LEU A 29 -12.67 1.22 6.90
N LEU A 30 -11.79 1.96 7.56
CA LEU A 30 -11.12 1.51 8.78
C LEU A 30 -12.11 1.18 9.90
N TYR A 31 -13.07 2.05 10.16
CA TYR A 31 -14.11 1.79 11.16
C TYR A 31 -15.03 0.62 10.77
N SER A 32 -15.30 0.41 9.48
CA SER A 32 -16.09 -0.75 9.03
C SER A 32 -15.36 -2.09 9.23
N TYR A 33 -14.02 -2.10 9.14
CA TYR A 33 -13.21 -3.31 9.30
C TYR A 33 -12.89 -3.61 10.76
N GLY A 34 -12.48 -2.62 11.54
CA GLY A 34 -12.12 -2.79 12.95
C GLY A 34 -13.30 -2.65 13.91
N GLY A 35 -14.49 -2.27 13.43
CA GLY A 35 -15.63 -1.92 14.24
C GLY A 35 -15.43 -0.62 15.04
N THR A 36 -16.45 0.24 15.06
CA THR A 36 -16.60 1.23 16.13
C THR A 36 -16.64 0.49 17.48
N GLU A 37 -15.65 0.74 18.34
CA GLU A 37 -15.62 0.44 19.79
C GLU A 37 -16.68 -0.57 20.26
N ARG A 38 -16.45 -1.88 20.09
CA ARG A 38 -17.31 -2.90 20.70
C ARG A 38 -16.49 -3.98 21.37
N GLN A 39 -16.04 -3.68 22.58
CA GLN A 39 -16.04 -4.62 23.70
C GLN A 39 -15.81 -3.85 25.00
N ILE A 40 -16.92 -3.56 25.70
CA ILE A 40 -16.89 -3.07 27.08
C ILE A 40 -16.69 -4.29 27.97
N TYR A 41 -15.45 -4.56 28.39
CA TYR A 41 -15.23 -5.49 29.50
C TYR A 41 -15.36 -4.71 30.80
N ARG A 42 -16.39 -5.02 31.60
CA ARG A 42 -16.44 -4.61 33.01
C ARG A 42 -15.44 -5.48 33.77
N VAL A 43 -14.21 -5.02 33.90
CA VAL A 43 -13.28 -5.54 34.91
C VAL A 43 -13.19 -4.48 36.00
N ASN A 44 -13.84 -4.77 37.13
CA ASN A 44 -13.81 -4.04 38.40
C ASN A 44 -13.21 -2.62 38.37
N TYR A 45 -14.11 -1.62 38.34
CA TYR A 45 -13.86 -0.18 38.55
C TYR A 45 -13.18 0.65 37.43
N ALA A 46 -12.88 0.09 36.26
CA ALA A 46 -12.50 0.90 35.09
C ALA A 46 -13.19 0.44 33.80
N LEU A 47 -13.72 1.40 33.04
CA LEU A 47 -14.24 1.16 31.69
C LEU A 47 -13.05 1.12 30.73
N VAL A 48 -12.58 -0.07 30.37
CA VAL A 48 -11.52 -0.21 29.35
C VAL A 48 -12.18 -0.28 27.98
N LYS A 49 -12.06 0.80 27.20
CA LYS A 49 -12.42 0.82 25.79
C LYS A 49 -11.30 0.15 25.00
N HIS A 50 -11.56 -1.05 24.48
CA HIS A 50 -10.67 -1.64 23.48
C HIS A 50 -11.03 -1.06 22.10
N SER A 51 -10.18 -0.19 21.58
CA SER A 51 -10.21 0.19 20.16
C SER A 51 -9.42 -0.83 19.35
N SER A 52 -9.99 -1.32 18.25
CA SER A 52 -9.24 -2.09 17.27
C SER A 52 -8.09 -1.26 16.69
N SER A 53 -7.09 -1.93 16.13
CA SER A 53 -5.95 -1.25 15.50
C SER A 53 -6.40 -0.40 14.31
N GLU A 54 -7.43 -0.82 13.57
CA GLU A 54 -8.03 -0.05 12.49
C GLU A 54 -8.73 1.21 13.02
N ALA A 55 -9.48 1.10 14.13
CA ALA A 55 -10.09 2.28 14.77
C ALA A 55 -9.04 3.25 15.31
N HIS A 56 -7.88 2.76 15.74
CA HIS A 56 -6.76 3.62 16.13
C HIS A 56 -6.17 4.36 14.92
N LEU A 57 -5.92 3.67 13.81
CA LEU A 57 -5.46 4.29 12.57
C LEU A 57 -6.47 5.33 12.03
N ALA A 58 -7.77 5.05 12.14
CA ALA A 58 -8.81 6.00 11.75
C ALA A 58 -8.70 7.30 12.55
N ARG A 59 -8.51 7.17 13.86
CA ARG A 59 -8.33 8.30 14.77
C ARG A 59 -7.06 9.10 14.46
N GLU A 60 -5.95 8.42 14.14
CA GLU A 60 -4.70 9.10 13.75
C GLU A 60 -4.88 9.93 12.46
N ILE A 61 -5.71 9.48 11.51
CA ILE A 61 -6.05 10.27 10.32
C ILE A 61 -6.90 11.49 10.70
N GLU A 62 -7.86 11.33 11.61
CA GLU A 62 -8.69 12.43 12.11
C GLU A 62 -7.84 13.48 12.83
N GLU A 63 -6.90 13.05 13.67
CA GLU A 63 -5.95 13.90 14.39
C GLU A 63 -5.04 14.64 13.42
N TRP A 64 -4.41 13.95 12.47
CA TRP A 64 -3.59 14.57 11.44
C TRP A 64 -4.37 15.63 10.65
N ARG A 65 -5.62 15.35 10.26
CA ARG A 65 -6.46 16.32 9.54
C ARG A 65 -6.65 17.60 10.37
N ASN A 66 -6.90 17.45 11.67
CA ASN A 66 -7.08 18.60 12.55
C ASN A 66 -5.78 19.40 12.71
N GLU A 67 -4.64 18.72 12.88
CA GLU A 67 -3.31 19.34 12.97
C GLU A 67 -2.97 20.15 11.72
N ILE A 68 -3.22 19.58 10.54
CA ILE A 68 -2.96 20.23 9.25
C ILE A 68 -3.86 21.43 9.05
N TYR A 69 -5.15 21.32 9.41
CA TYR A 69 -6.06 22.46 9.37
C TYR A 69 -5.56 23.59 10.28
N GLN A 70 -5.16 23.28 11.52
CA GLN A 70 -4.62 24.27 12.44
C GLN A 70 -3.33 24.91 11.93
N LYS A 71 -2.42 24.09 11.39
CA LYS A 71 -1.10 24.53 10.90
C LYS A 71 -1.19 25.47 9.71
N TYR A 72 -2.17 25.30 8.83
CA TYR A 72 -2.23 25.99 7.54
C TYR A 72 -3.45 26.88 7.31
N SER A 73 -4.46 26.86 8.19
CA SER A 73 -5.74 27.59 8.03
C SER A 73 -5.64 29.08 7.71
N ASN A 74 -4.57 29.76 8.13
CA ASN A 74 -4.36 31.20 7.91
C ASN A 74 -3.23 31.50 6.92
N ARG A 75 -2.83 30.52 6.11
CA ARG A 75 -1.73 30.64 5.15
C ARG A 75 -2.25 30.50 3.73
N ASP A 76 -1.68 31.27 2.81
CA ASP A 76 -1.98 31.17 1.39
C ASP A 76 -1.56 29.79 0.85
N LEU A 77 -2.42 29.19 0.04
CA LEU A 77 -2.23 27.84 -0.52
C LEU A 77 -0.90 27.71 -1.27
N GLU A 78 -0.55 28.71 -2.06
CA GLU A 78 0.69 28.76 -2.82
C GLU A 78 1.93 28.72 -1.92
N SER A 79 1.84 29.31 -0.72
CA SER A 79 2.96 29.36 0.23
C SER A 79 3.16 28.06 1.03
N ILE A 80 2.20 27.14 0.97
CA ILE A 80 2.19 25.91 1.79
C ILE A 80 2.27 24.63 0.96
N LYS A 81 2.17 24.71 -0.36
CA LYS A 81 2.06 23.53 -1.24
C LYS A 81 3.09 22.43 -0.96
N ASP A 82 4.37 22.79 -0.90
CA ASP A 82 5.45 21.82 -0.71
C ASP A 82 5.45 21.23 0.69
N ASP A 83 5.22 22.07 1.72
CA ASP A 83 5.12 21.63 3.10
C ASP A 83 3.91 20.69 3.29
N PHE A 84 2.79 21.03 2.66
CA PHE A 84 1.56 20.25 2.71
C PHE A 84 1.72 18.88 2.04
N ILE A 85 2.29 18.84 0.83
CA ILE A 85 2.59 17.58 0.11
C ILE A 85 3.52 16.71 0.95
N LYS A 86 4.56 17.30 1.56
CA LYS A 86 5.50 16.58 2.41
C LYS A 86 4.84 16.01 3.66
N ASP A 87 4.00 16.78 4.34
CA ASP A 87 3.26 16.31 5.51
C ASP A 87 2.28 15.20 5.16
N TYR A 88 1.61 15.32 4.01
CA TYR A 88 0.74 14.27 3.49
C TYR A 88 1.52 12.99 3.15
N TYR A 89 2.68 13.11 2.51
CA TYR A 89 3.54 11.98 2.21
C TYR A 89 4.01 11.26 3.49
N ASN A 90 4.30 11.99 4.56
CA ASN A 90 4.66 11.42 5.85
C ASN A 90 3.49 10.62 6.46
N LEU A 91 2.27 11.16 6.44
CA LEU A 91 1.07 10.42 6.85
C LEU A 91 0.89 9.14 6.02
N PHE A 92 0.96 9.27 4.70
CA PHE A 92 0.80 8.16 3.78
C PHE A 92 1.79 7.02 4.06
N LYS A 93 3.09 7.34 4.23
CA LYS A 93 4.12 6.36 4.56
C LYS A 93 3.83 5.68 5.91
N TYR A 94 3.48 6.48 6.91
CA TYR A 94 3.15 6.02 8.26
C TYR A 94 1.98 5.01 8.25
N LEU A 95 0.92 5.31 7.50
CA LEU A 95 -0.26 4.47 7.38
C LEU A 95 0.04 3.19 6.58
N HIS A 96 0.77 3.30 5.47
CA HIS A 96 1.11 2.16 4.63
C HIS A 96 1.84 1.07 5.43
N GLU A 97 2.86 1.43 6.20
CA GLU A 97 3.63 0.48 7.00
C GLU A 97 2.78 -0.26 8.05
N ARG A 98 1.81 0.44 8.67
CA ARG A 98 0.93 -0.15 9.69
C ARG A 98 -0.18 -0.99 9.08
N LEU A 99 -0.81 -0.50 8.01
CA LEU A 99 -1.88 -1.22 7.34
C LEU A 99 -1.40 -2.54 6.74
N GLN A 100 -0.23 -2.55 6.12
CA GLN A 100 0.38 -3.78 5.59
C GLN A 100 0.57 -4.85 6.67
N ARG A 101 0.89 -4.45 7.90
CA ARG A 101 1.06 -5.38 9.04
C ARG A 101 -0.27 -5.87 9.60
N LEU A 102 -1.32 -5.06 9.54
CA LEU A 102 -2.64 -5.40 10.07
C LEU A 102 -3.41 -6.31 9.11
N ASN A 103 -3.60 -5.85 7.87
CA ASN A 103 -4.42 -6.55 6.88
C ASN A 103 -4.04 -6.10 5.48
N SER A 104 -3.40 -6.98 4.71
CA SER A 104 -2.90 -6.67 3.36
C SER A 104 -4.00 -6.33 2.35
N ASN A 105 -5.19 -6.92 2.47
CA ASN A 105 -6.31 -6.63 1.58
C ASN A 105 -6.89 -5.23 1.85
N LEU A 106 -7.10 -4.90 3.13
CA LEU A 106 -7.52 -3.56 3.54
C LEU A 106 -6.46 -2.52 3.18
N ALA A 107 -5.19 -2.85 3.41
CA ALA A 107 -4.06 -2.01 3.04
C ALA A 107 -4.09 -1.67 1.56
N LYS A 108 -4.34 -2.63 0.67
CA LYS A 108 -4.42 -2.39 -0.77
C LYS A 108 -5.49 -1.36 -1.13
N VAL A 109 -6.72 -1.52 -0.60
CA VAL A 109 -7.84 -0.62 -0.92
C VAL A 109 -7.60 0.80 -0.39
N ILE A 110 -7.13 0.91 0.85
CA ILE A 110 -6.82 2.20 1.47
C ILE A 110 -5.64 2.86 0.76
N PHE A 111 -4.63 2.07 0.41
CA PHE A 111 -3.46 2.53 -0.32
C PHE A 111 -3.84 3.14 -1.66
N GLU A 112 -4.65 2.46 -2.48
CA GLU A 112 -5.10 2.99 -3.77
C GLU A 112 -5.82 4.35 -3.60
N THR A 113 -6.61 4.49 -2.54
CA THR A 113 -7.33 5.73 -2.24
C THR A 113 -6.40 6.87 -1.84
N LEU A 114 -5.47 6.62 -0.89
CA LEU A 114 -4.53 7.63 -0.41
C LEU A 114 -3.48 7.97 -1.47
N TYR A 115 -3.04 6.99 -2.24
CA TYR A 115 -2.11 7.20 -3.34
C TYR A 115 -2.73 8.13 -4.40
N GLY A 116 -3.97 7.84 -4.84
CA GLY A 116 -4.67 8.68 -5.80
C GLY A 116 -4.95 10.10 -5.28
N LEU A 117 -5.16 10.25 -3.96
CA LEU A 117 -5.20 11.58 -3.35
C LEU A 117 -3.83 12.27 -3.48
N GLY A 118 -2.72 11.60 -3.16
CA GLY A 118 -1.37 12.14 -3.28
C GLY A 118 -1.04 12.65 -4.69
N GLU A 119 -1.34 11.86 -5.72
CA GLU A 119 -1.17 12.31 -7.11
C GLU A 119 -1.99 13.55 -7.44
N ASN A 120 -3.24 13.60 -6.98
CA ASN A 120 -4.12 14.75 -7.21
C ASN A 120 -3.61 16.00 -6.49
N LEU A 121 -3.07 15.85 -5.27
CA LEU A 121 -2.46 16.96 -4.53
C LEU A 121 -1.25 17.54 -5.27
N GLU A 122 -0.37 16.69 -5.80
CA GLU A 122 0.79 17.15 -6.58
C GLU A 122 0.38 17.85 -7.87
N GLU A 123 -0.59 17.29 -8.60
CA GLU A 123 -1.08 17.85 -9.85
C GLU A 123 -1.77 19.21 -9.62
N GLN A 124 -2.62 19.32 -8.60
CA GLN A 124 -3.35 20.56 -8.33
C GLN A 124 -2.49 21.67 -7.72
N LEU A 125 -1.48 21.32 -6.91
CA LEU A 125 -0.66 22.31 -6.21
C LEU A 125 0.64 22.66 -6.94
N ASN A 126 1.29 21.67 -7.57
CA ASN A 126 2.60 21.83 -8.19
C ASN A 126 2.56 21.72 -9.72
N GLY A 127 1.45 21.27 -10.31
CA GLY A 127 1.32 21.08 -11.76
C GLY A 127 2.08 19.86 -12.31
N ASP A 128 2.93 19.21 -11.51
CA ASP A 128 3.77 18.07 -11.90
C ASP A 128 3.77 16.99 -10.80
N LYS A 129 3.73 15.72 -11.22
CA LYS A 129 3.74 14.54 -10.32
C LYS A 129 5.17 14.11 -9.99
N THR A 130 5.59 14.23 -8.72
CA THR A 130 7.00 14.07 -8.32
C THR A 130 7.23 12.99 -7.25
N PHE A 131 6.70 13.12 -6.03
CA PHE A 131 6.86 12.14 -4.95
C PHE A 131 5.99 10.91 -5.15
N PHE A 132 4.75 11.09 -5.58
CA PHE A 132 3.82 9.97 -5.70
C PHE A 132 4.05 9.18 -7.01
N SER A 133 4.55 9.78 -8.08
CA SER A 133 4.91 9.06 -9.32
C SER A 133 6.03 8.01 -9.11
N VAL A 134 7.04 8.33 -8.30
CA VAL A 134 8.14 7.40 -7.95
C VAL A 134 7.66 6.25 -7.07
N TYR A 135 6.72 6.53 -6.17
CA TYR A 135 6.16 5.49 -5.29
C TYR A 135 5.39 4.42 -6.08
N ASN A 136 4.70 4.79 -7.18
CA ASN A 136 4.07 3.82 -8.09
C ASN A 136 5.09 2.81 -8.65
N LEU A 137 6.27 3.30 -9.03
CA LEU A 137 7.36 2.47 -9.54
C LEU A 137 7.85 1.45 -8.50
N VAL A 138 8.02 1.89 -7.25
CA VAL A 138 8.47 1.03 -6.14
C VAL A 138 7.40 0.01 -5.76
N THR A 139 6.14 0.41 -5.72
CA THR A 139 5.02 -0.48 -5.38
C THR A 139 4.79 -1.53 -6.46
N GLU A 140 4.89 -1.14 -7.73
CA GLU A 140 4.81 -2.06 -8.86
C GLU A 140 6.03 -2.99 -8.93
N MET A 141 7.22 -2.50 -8.61
CA MET A 141 8.40 -3.35 -8.43
C MET A 141 8.18 -4.38 -7.31
N ASN A 142 7.65 -3.98 -6.16
CA ASN A 142 7.37 -4.88 -5.04
C ASN A 142 6.30 -5.92 -5.41
N ARG A 143 5.26 -5.54 -6.17
CA ARG A 143 4.27 -6.46 -6.74
C ARG A 143 4.92 -7.50 -7.66
N LYS A 144 5.74 -7.03 -8.61
CA LYS A 144 6.47 -7.92 -9.55
C LYS A 144 7.44 -8.85 -8.81
N LEU A 145 8.07 -8.37 -7.73
CA LEU A 145 8.96 -9.17 -6.89
C LEU A 145 8.19 -10.25 -6.13
N GLY A 146 7.00 -9.94 -5.62
CA GLY A 146 6.09 -10.91 -5.00
C GLY A 146 5.65 -12.00 -5.98
N GLU A 147 5.22 -11.62 -7.18
CA GLU A 147 4.86 -12.57 -8.24
C GLU A 147 6.04 -13.45 -8.66
N LEU A 148 7.26 -12.89 -8.71
CA LEU A 148 8.47 -13.65 -8.98
C LEU A 148 8.77 -14.64 -7.85
N HIS A 149 8.60 -14.23 -6.59
CA HIS A 149 8.80 -15.11 -5.44
C HIS A 149 7.83 -16.30 -5.44
N ASP A 150 6.55 -16.06 -5.72
CA ASP A 150 5.55 -17.12 -5.83
C ASP A 150 5.85 -18.09 -6.98
N ARG A 151 6.33 -17.57 -8.12
CA ARG A 151 6.80 -18.41 -9.24
C ARG A 151 8.01 -19.26 -8.84
N VAL A 152 8.98 -18.70 -8.12
CA VAL A 152 10.13 -19.46 -7.60
C VAL A 152 9.69 -20.58 -6.67
N ILE A 153 8.75 -20.32 -5.75
CA ILE A 153 8.20 -21.35 -4.85
C ILE A 153 7.49 -22.45 -5.66
N SER A 154 6.73 -22.09 -6.70
CA SER A 154 6.05 -23.06 -7.56
C SER A 154 7.04 -23.95 -8.34
N LEU A 155 8.13 -23.36 -8.83
CA LEU A 155 9.20 -24.08 -9.53
C LEU A 155 9.96 -25.01 -8.58
N GLU A 156 10.24 -24.58 -7.35
CA GLU A 156 10.88 -25.41 -6.34
C GLU A 156 10.02 -26.62 -5.98
N LYS A 157 8.71 -26.42 -5.80
CA LYS A 157 7.74 -27.52 -5.59
C LYS A 157 7.68 -28.47 -6.78
N SER A 158 7.64 -27.94 -8.00
CA SER A 158 7.62 -28.74 -9.23
C SER A 158 8.91 -29.57 -9.38
N SER A 159 10.07 -28.95 -9.18
CA SER A 159 11.39 -29.61 -9.17
C SER A 159 11.45 -30.72 -8.12
N LYS A 160 11.09 -30.44 -6.85
CA LYS A 160 11.03 -31.47 -5.80
C LYS A 160 10.08 -32.61 -6.16
N SER A 161 8.97 -32.33 -6.86
CA SER A 161 8.06 -33.38 -7.33
C SER A 161 8.69 -34.24 -8.44
N LEU A 162 9.45 -33.66 -9.36
CA LEU A 162 10.16 -34.37 -10.42
C LEU A 162 11.30 -35.24 -9.84
N PHE A 163 12.01 -34.73 -8.84
CA PHE A 163 12.98 -35.51 -8.07
C PHE A 163 12.32 -36.65 -7.30
N LYS A 164 11.17 -36.41 -6.62
CA LYS A 164 10.41 -37.46 -5.93
C LYS A 164 9.82 -38.51 -6.87
N LYS A 165 9.48 -38.14 -8.11
CA LYS A 165 8.98 -39.06 -9.14
C LYS A 165 10.09 -39.86 -9.84
N GLY A 166 11.36 -39.73 -9.42
CA GLY A 166 12.47 -40.54 -9.93
C GLY A 166 12.89 -40.23 -11.38
N LEU A 167 12.36 -39.17 -11.99
CA LEU A 167 12.58 -38.83 -13.40
C LEU A 167 14.05 -38.46 -13.71
N VAL A 168 14.80 -38.02 -12.70
CA VAL A 168 16.22 -37.64 -12.83
C VAL A 168 17.14 -38.88 -12.88
N LEU A 169 16.79 -39.97 -12.19
CA LEU A 169 17.58 -41.21 -12.26
C LEU A 169 17.49 -41.84 -13.65
N GLY A 170 16.33 -41.80 -14.31
CA GLY A 170 16.17 -42.28 -15.69
C GLY A 170 16.94 -41.44 -16.71
N PHE A 171 17.00 -40.12 -16.53
CA PHE A 171 17.75 -39.24 -17.43
C PHE A 171 19.27 -39.36 -17.24
N ILE A 172 19.75 -39.40 -15.99
CA ILE A 172 21.18 -39.59 -15.68
C ILE A 172 21.65 -40.99 -16.12
N ALA A 173 20.85 -42.04 -15.85
CA ALA A 173 21.16 -43.39 -16.33
C ALA A 173 21.12 -43.46 -17.87
N GLY A 174 20.16 -42.81 -18.52
CA GLY A 174 20.08 -42.75 -19.98
C GLY A 174 21.28 -42.04 -20.63
N VAL A 175 21.75 -40.94 -20.05
CA VAL A 175 22.94 -40.21 -20.53
C VAL A 175 24.23 -41.01 -20.28
N LEU A 176 24.35 -41.69 -19.13
CA LEU A 176 25.49 -42.59 -18.85
C LEU A 176 25.53 -43.79 -19.80
N VAL A 177 24.38 -44.43 -20.07
CA VAL A 177 24.28 -45.57 -20.98
C VAL A 177 24.59 -45.16 -22.43
N MET A 178 24.09 -44.01 -22.88
CA MET A 178 24.44 -43.45 -24.20
C MET A 178 25.93 -43.10 -24.30
N GLY A 179 26.53 -42.54 -23.25
CA GLY A 179 27.96 -42.23 -23.23
C GLY A 179 28.85 -43.48 -23.34
N ILE A 180 28.47 -44.57 -22.67
CA ILE A 180 29.19 -45.86 -22.74
C ILE A 180 29.02 -46.50 -24.13
N LEU A 181 27.81 -46.48 -24.70
CA LEU A 181 27.56 -47.02 -26.05
C LEU A 181 28.33 -46.28 -27.14
N ILE A 182 28.45 -44.95 -27.03
CA ILE A 182 29.24 -44.15 -27.98
C ILE A 182 30.74 -44.45 -27.83
N TYR A 183 31.22 -44.69 -26.61
CA TYR A 183 32.62 -45.05 -26.36
C TYR A 183 32.98 -46.43 -26.95
N GLU A 184 32.10 -47.43 -26.86
CA GLU A 184 32.31 -48.76 -27.47
C GLU A 184 32.19 -48.76 -29.01
N LEU A 185 31.44 -47.83 -29.60
CA LEU A 185 31.29 -47.70 -31.05
C LEU A 185 32.50 -47.04 -31.74
N PHE A 186 33.36 -46.38 -30.98
CA PHE A 186 34.53 -45.62 -31.48
C PHE A 186 35.88 -46.19 -31.03
N LEU A 187 35.90 -47.39 -30.45
CA LEU A 187 37.10 -48.17 -30.13
C LEU A 187 37.21 -49.40 -31.05
#